data_AF-A0A7J2NMY4-F1
#
_entry.id   AF-A0A7J2NMY4-F1
#
_cell.length_a   1.000
_cell.length_b   1.000
_cell.length_c   1.000
_cell.angle_alpha   90.00
_cell.angle_beta   90.00
_cell.angle_gamma   90.00
#
_symmetry.space_group_name_H-M   'P 1'
#
loop_
_entity.id
_entity.type
_entity.pdbx_description
1 polymer ?
#
loop_
_entity_poly.entity_id
_entity_poly.type
_entity_poly.pdbx_seq_one_letter_code
_entity_poly.pdbx_strand_id
1 'polypeptide(L)'
;MNNKISDLEQIEKRVLGPTSTIPVISRSQLRPLRDGRVVVCTSKLNGVKFLLKYNAWGFVRIQREPTYFALYVSRPLSRISYFGEVKNIVYPEDFDSPITKEQASQYEKFKEGKKIIVLKPKSLKRLKEGIPKGPLKKLPQGMRYTTFTKFVNARTTD
;
A
#
# COMPACT_ATOMS: atom_id res chain seq x y z
N MET A 1 -14.03 19.88 4.88
CA MET A 1 -13.21 18.66 5.02
C MET A 1 -13.36 17.65 3.86
N ASN A 2 -14.16 17.94 2.82
CA ASN A 2 -14.47 16.99 1.73
C ASN A 2 -13.44 16.88 0.58
N ASN A 3 -12.48 17.81 0.46
CA ASN A 3 -11.64 17.88 -0.75
C ASN A 3 -10.53 16.82 -0.86
N LYS A 4 -10.19 16.09 0.21
CA LYS A 4 -9.01 15.22 0.24
C LYS A 4 -9.29 13.78 -0.18
N ILE A 5 -10.50 13.30 0.11
CA ILE A 5 -10.95 11.98 -0.34
C ILE A 5 -11.28 12.03 -1.82
N SER A 6 -11.86 13.15 -2.30
CA SER A 6 -12.06 13.38 -3.72
C SER A 6 -10.75 13.35 -4.52
N ASP A 7 -9.64 13.88 -3.99
CA ASP A 7 -8.33 13.79 -4.65
C ASP A 7 -7.89 12.31 -4.84
N LEU A 8 -8.13 11.46 -3.83
CA LEU A 8 -7.78 10.05 -3.89
C LEU A 8 -8.66 9.32 -4.93
N GLU A 9 -9.96 9.57 -4.92
CA GLU A 9 -10.92 8.96 -5.84
C GLU A 9 -10.69 9.42 -7.29
N GLN A 10 -10.32 10.68 -7.49
CA GLN A 10 -9.90 11.18 -8.80
C GLN A 10 -8.62 10.48 -9.29
N ILE A 11 -7.65 10.24 -8.41
CA ILE A 11 -6.46 9.46 -8.76
C ILE A 11 -6.82 8.02 -9.12
N GLU A 12 -7.69 7.37 -8.34
CA GLU A 12 -8.17 6.02 -8.62
C GLU A 12 -8.81 5.94 -10.00
N LYS A 13 -9.78 6.82 -10.28
CA LYS A 13 -10.48 6.87 -11.57
C LYS A 13 -9.52 7.16 -12.74
N ARG A 14 -8.55 8.06 -12.54
CA ARG A 14 -7.58 8.41 -13.60
C ARG A 14 -6.61 7.28 -13.92
N VAL A 15 -6.21 6.48 -12.93
CA VAL A 15 -5.23 5.40 -13.13
C VAL A 15 -5.89 4.10 -13.56
N LEU A 16 -7.05 3.75 -12.97
CA LEU A 16 -7.75 2.50 -13.26
C LEU A 16 -8.67 2.61 -14.49
N GLY A 17 -9.05 3.82 -14.89
CA GLY A 17 -10.03 4.07 -15.93
C GLY A 17 -11.47 4.12 -15.40
N PRO A 18 -12.45 4.45 -16.24
CA PRO A 18 -13.82 4.72 -15.82
C PRO A 18 -14.60 3.47 -15.38
N THR A 19 -14.20 2.29 -15.82
CA THR A 19 -14.91 1.01 -15.59
C THR A 19 -14.32 0.17 -14.46
N SER A 20 -13.13 0.54 -13.97
CA SER A 20 -12.42 -0.22 -12.94
C SER A 20 -12.42 0.53 -11.62
N THR A 21 -12.79 -0.16 -10.55
CA THR A 21 -12.87 0.41 -9.19
C THR A 21 -12.18 -0.50 -8.19
N ILE A 22 -11.62 0.11 -7.14
CA ILE A 22 -11.12 -0.65 -5.99
C ILE A 22 -12.25 -0.85 -5.00
N PRO A 23 -12.48 -2.10 -4.53
CA PRO A 23 -13.48 -2.33 -3.50
C PRO A 23 -13.13 -1.57 -2.22
N VAL A 24 -14.12 -0.85 -1.71
CA VAL A 24 -14.04 -0.14 -0.43
C VAL A 24 -14.61 -1.03 0.65
N ILE A 25 -13.80 -1.36 1.66
CA ILE A 25 -14.18 -2.27 2.75
C ILE A 25 -13.94 -1.66 4.12
N SER A 26 -14.71 -2.10 5.11
CA SER A 26 -14.37 -1.87 6.51
C SER A 26 -13.25 -2.82 6.96
N ARG A 27 -12.55 -2.49 8.04
CA ARG A 27 -11.52 -3.36 8.61
C ARG A 27 -12.10 -4.65 9.18
N SER A 28 -13.36 -4.67 9.61
CA SER A 28 -14.01 -5.89 10.10
C SER A 28 -14.21 -6.93 9.00
N GLN A 29 -14.38 -6.52 7.74
CA GLN A 29 -14.47 -7.43 6.60
C GLN A 29 -13.15 -8.17 6.32
N LEU A 30 -12.02 -7.74 6.91
CA LEU A 30 -10.76 -8.45 6.81
C LEU A 30 -10.66 -9.63 7.79
N ARG A 31 -11.46 -9.67 8.87
CA ARG A 31 -11.36 -10.67 9.95
C ARG A 31 -11.33 -12.14 9.52
N PRO A 32 -11.98 -12.57 8.41
CA PRO A 32 -11.85 -13.95 7.92
C PRO A 32 -10.46 -14.34 7.41
N LEU A 33 -9.58 -13.37 7.13
CA LEU A 33 -8.21 -13.64 6.71
C LEU A 33 -7.39 -14.24 7.87
N ARG A 34 -6.47 -15.14 7.54
CA ARG A 34 -5.56 -15.76 8.51
C ARG A 34 -4.67 -14.70 9.17
N ASP A 35 -4.26 -14.95 10.41
CA ASP A 35 -3.25 -14.08 11.03
C ASP A 35 -1.94 -14.17 10.24
N GLY A 36 -1.18 -13.08 10.25
CA GLY A 36 0.01 -12.94 9.43
C GLY A 36 0.69 -11.60 9.63
N ARG A 37 1.79 -11.39 8.91
CA ARG A 37 2.57 -10.16 9.03
C ARG A 37 2.06 -9.12 8.04
N VAL A 38 1.81 -7.92 8.54
CA VAL A 38 1.48 -6.76 7.69
C VAL A 38 2.71 -5.87 7.59
N VAL A 39 3.16 -5.61 6.38
CA VAL A 39 4.10 -4.51 6.11
C VAL A 39 3.33 -3.24 5.84
N VAL A 40 3.64 -2.18 6.58
CA VAL A 40 3.05 -0.85 6.40
C VAL A 40 4.09 0.03 5.73
N CYS A 41 3.82 0.44 4.49
CA CYS A 41 4.65 1.38 3.75
C CYS A 41 4.04 2.78 3.79
N THR A 42 4.87 3.80 3.56
CA THR A 42 4.45 5.21 3.63
C THR A 42 4.71 5.91 2.29
N SER A 43 3.73 6.66 1.79
CA SER A 43 3.93 7.53 0.63
C SER A 43 3.00 8.73 0.57
N LYS A 44 3.24 9.62 -0.40
CA LYS A 44 2.28 10.65 -0.84
C LYS A 44 1.38 10.05 -1.92
N LEU A 45 0.48 10.87 -2.47
CA LEU A 45 -0.45 10.48 -3.54
C LEU A 45 0.22 9.91 -4.80
N ASN A 46 1.46 10.29 -5.11
CA ASN A 46 2.22 9.72 -6.24
C ASN A 46 2.48 8.22 -6.07
N GLY A 47 2.70 7.75 -4.84
CA GLY A 47 2.85 6.32 -4.55
C GLY A 47 1.56 5.55 -4.81
N VAL A 48 0.40 6.17 -4.56
CA VAL A 48 -0.89 5.55 -4.87
C VAL A 48 -0.98 5.26 -6.38
N LYS A 49 -0.56 6.20 -7.24
CA LYS A 49 -0.53 5.95 -8.69
C LYS A 49 0.30 4.73 -9.07
N PHE A 50 1.48 4.56 -8.47
CA PHE A 50 2.32 3.38 -8.68
C PHE A 50 1.61 2.09 -8.23
N LEU A 51 1.04 2.11 -7.02
CA LEU A 51 0.30 0.98 -6.45
C LEU A 51 -0.82 0.52 -7.36
N LEU A 52 -1.62 1.47 -7.85
CA LEU A 52 -2.75 1.19 -8.73
C LEU A 52 -2.32 0.69 -10.11
N LYS A 53 -1.33 1.35 -10.72
CA LYS A 53 -0.87 1.03 -12.07
C LYS A 53 -0.30 -0.38 -12.17
N TYR A 54 0.48 -0.80 -11.17
CA TYR A 54 1.22 -2.06 -11.23
C TYR A 54 0.70 -3.15 -10.28
N ASN A 55 -0.35 -2.86 -9.50
CA ASN A 55 -0.84 -3.73 -8.41
C ASN A 55 0.31 -4.22 -7.51
N ALA A 56 1.24 -3.31 -7.19
CA ALA A 56 2.50 -3.64 -6.54
C ALA A 56 3.10 -2.44 -5.80
N TRP A 57 4.07 -2.69 -4.92
CA TRP A 57 4.75 -1.67 -4.15
C TRP A 57 6.27 -1.78 -4.25
N GLY A 58 6.89 -0.79 -4.87
CA GLY A 58 8.34 -0.62 -4.94
C GLY A 58 8.79 0.74 -4.41
N PHE A 59 10.07 0.98 -4.16
CA PHE A 59 11.19 0.04 -4.12
C PHE A 59 11.63 -0.07 -2.66
N VAL A 60 11.63 -1.29 -2.11
CA VAL A 60 11.81 -1.54 -0.68
C VAL A 60 12.92 -2.55 -0.41
N ARG A 61 13.55 -2.45 0.76
CA ARG A 61 14.44 -3.49 1.29
C ARG A 61 13.64 -4.30 2.29
N ILE A 62 13.23 -5.50 1.90
CA ILE A 62 12.46 -6.40 2.75
C ILE A 62 13.41 -7.09 3.73
N GLN A 63 13.14 -6.93 5.03
CA GLN A 63 13.85 -7.65 6.10
C GLN A 63 13.10 -8.91 6.53
N ARG A 64 11.77 -8.88 6.44
CA ARG A 64 10.88 -9.98 6.82
C ARG A 64 9.78 -10.10 5.80
N GLU A 65 9.52 -11.32 5.36
CA GLU A 65 8.45 -11.59 4.41
C GLU A 65 7.08 -11.27 5.04
N PRO A 66 6.31 -10.35 4.44
CA PRO A 66 4.96 -10.03 4.88
C PRO A 66 3.93 -10.87 4.13
N THR A 67 2.88 -11.26 4.84
CA THR A 67 1.67 -11.87 4.25
C THR A 67 0.78 -10.81 3.61
N TYR A 68 0.78 -9.61 4.19
CA TYR A 68 -0.11 -8.52 3.83
C TYR A 68 0.66 -7.22 3.65
N PHE A 69 0.17 -6.38 2.76
CA PHE A 69 0.65 -5.03 2.50
C PHE A 69 -0.38 -4.01 2.96
N ALA A 70 0.08 -2.89 3.52
CA ALA A 70 -0.74 -1.72 3.78
C ALA A 70 0.00 -0.43 3.41
N LEU A 71 -0.75 0.57 2.94
CA LEU A 71 -0.19 1.87 2.57
C LEU A 71 -0.74 3.00 3.46
N TYR A 72 0.14 3.61 4.23
CA TYR A 72 -0.06 4.91 4.86
C TYR A 72 0.11 6.03 3.82
N VAL A 73 -0.99 6.72 3.52
CA VAL A 73 -1.00 7.89 2.65
C VAL A 73 -0.84 9.13 3.53
N SER A 74 0.33 9.75 3.43
CA SER A 74 0.80 10.84 4.29
C SER A 74 0.02 12.14 4.08
N ARG A 75 0.46 13.09 3.27
CA ARG A 75 -0.35 14.27 2.94
C ARG A 75 -1.17 13.99 1.66
N PRO A 76 -2.46 14.38 1.61
CA PRO A 76 -3.20 15.13 2.63
C PRO A 76 -4.01 14.27 3.64
N LEU A 77 -4.03 12.94 3.49
CA LEU A 77 -4.95 12.02 4.19
C LEU A 77 -4.55 11.61 5.62
N SER A 78 -3.25 11.42 5.84
CA SER A 78 -2.58 11.06 7.09
C SER A 78 -3.18 9.83 7.76
N ARG A 79 -3.40 8.78 6.96
CA ARG A 79 -3.98 7.52 7.41
C ARG A 79 -3.51 6.35 6.55
N ILE A 80 -3.61 5.13 7.09
CA ILE A 80 -3.52 3.91 6.29
C ILE A 80 -4.80 3.79 5.47
N SER A 81 -4.67 3.81 4.15
CA SER A 81 -5.82 3.85 3.22
C SER A 81 -5.99 2.58 2.40
N TYR A 82 -4.91 1.82 2.18
CA TYR A 82 -4.97 0.61 1.34
C TYR A 82 -4.46 -0.61 2.10
N PHE A 83 -5.03 -1.75 1.74
CA PHE A 83 -4.64 -3.07 2.22
C PHE A 83 -4.67 -4.05 1.04
N GLY A 84 -3.73 -5.00 1.00
CA GLY A 84 -3.70 -6.06 0.00
C GLY A 84 -2.95 -7.28 0.47
N GLU A 85 -3.16 -8.40 -0.21
CA GLU A 85 -2.43 -9.63 0.05
C GLU A 85 -1.17 -9.69 -0.81
N VAL A 86 -0.05 -10.08 -0.21
CA VAL A 86 1.21 -10.26 -0.95
C VAL A 86 1.12 -11.56 -1.74
N LYS A 87 1.45 -11.49 -3.03
CA LYS A 87 1.65 -12.66 -3.90
C LYS A 87 3.09 -13.15 -3.79
N ASN A 88 4.03 -12.27 -4.09
CA ASN A 88 5.47 -12.53 -4.10
C ASN A 88 6.26 -11.23 -3.91
N ILE A 89 7.55 -11.38 -3.62
CA ILE A 89 8.50 -10.28 -3.49
C ILE A 89 9.63 -10.55 -4.48
N VAL A 90 9.81 -9.64 -5.42
CA VAL A 90 10.67 -9.83 -6.59
C VAL A 90 11.63 -8.66 -6.77
N TYR A 91 12.72 -8.88 -7.48
CA TYR A 91 13.54 -7.83 -8.05
C TYR A 91 12.92 -7.32 -9.37
N PRO A 92 13.22 -6.08 -9.79
CA PRO A 92 12.72 -5.56 -11.06
C PRO A 92 13.14 -6.34 -12.31
N GLU A 93 14.27 -7.04 -12.23
CA GLU A 93 14.79 -7.95 -13.26
C GLU A 93 14.16 -9.35 -13.27
N ASP A 94 13.36 -9.69 -12.26
CA ASP A 94 12.70 -11.01 -12.22
C ASP A 94 11.56 -11.08 -13.24
N PHE A 95 11.34 -12.27 -13.82
CA PHE A 95 10.28 -12.52 -14.80
C PHE A 95 8.87 -12.15 -14.29
N ASP A 96 8.60 -12.38 -13.00
CA ASP A 96 7.32 -12.08 -12.37
C ASP A 96 7.17 -10.60 -11.95
N SER A 97 8.15 -9.75 -12.26
CA SER A 97 8.09 -8.32 -11.94
C SER A 97 7.04 -7.61 -12.80
N PRO A 98 6.17 -6.76 -12.21
CA PRO A 98 5.18 -6.01 -12.96
C PRO A 98 5.78 -4.81 -13.72
N ILE A 99 7.08 -4.55 -13.56
CA ILE A 99 7.83 -3.52 -14.26
C ILE A 99 9.21 -4.03 -14.64
N THR A 100 9.75 -3.55 -15.76
CA THR A 100 11.13 -3.87 -16.14
C THR A 100 12.14 -3.04 -15.34
N LYS A 101 13.42 -3.42 -15.40
CA LYS A 101 14.52 -2.65 -14.80
C LYS A 101 14.64 -1.25 -15.40
N GLU A 102 14.39 -1.09 -16.69
CA GLU A 102 14.41 0.20 -17.41
C GLU A 102 13.24 1.08 -16.96
N GLN A 103 12.05 0.52 -16.74
CA GLN A 103 10.94 1.25 -16.14
C GLN A 103 11.22 1.62 -14.68
N ALA A 104 11.86 0.72 -13.93
CA ALA A 104 12.25 0.95 -12.56
C ALA A 104 13.25 2.11 -12.42
N SER A 105 14.21 2.23 -13.33
CA SER A 105 15.24 3.28 -13.31
C SER A 105 14.69 4.69 -13.45
N GLN A 106 13.47 4.85 -14.00
CA GLN A 106 12.77 6.13 -14.10
C GLN A 106 12.26 6.65 -12.73
N TYR A 107 12.23 5.79 -11.70
CA TYR A 107 11.79 6.19 -10.37
C TYR A 107 12.99 6.51 -9.48
N GLU A 108 13.04 7.73 -8.96
CA GLU A 108 14.08 8.22 -8.02
C GLU A 108 14.36 7.26 -6.84
N LYS A 109 13.33 6.54 -6.39
CA LYS A 109 13.45 5.61 -5.26
C LYS A 109 14.11 4.27 -5.63
N PHE A 110 14.24 3.93 -6.91
CA PHE A 110 14.93 2.72 -7.33
C PHE A 110 16.42 2.83 -7.01
N LYS A 111 16.96 1.74 -6.46
CA LYS A 111 18.38 1.50 -6.24
C LYS A 111 18.60 0.01 -6.37
N GLU A 112 19.79 -0.39 -6.77
CA GLU A 112 20.17 -1.80 -6.85
C GLU A 112 19.92 -2.54 -5.52
N GLY A 113 19.48 -3.79 -5.65
CA GLY A 113 19.09 -4.65 -4.53
C GLY A 113 17.75 -4.31 -3.87
N LYS A 114 17.01 -3.31 -4.37
CA LYS A 114 15.63 -3.06 -3.89
C LYS A 114 14.62 -3.95 -4.60
N LYS A 115 13.65 -4.41 -3.82
CA LYS A 115 12.58 -5.32 -4.24
C LYS A 115 11.25 -4.61 -4.43
N ILE A 116 10.33 -5.31 -5.08
CA ILE A 116 8.94 -4.96 -5.33
C ILE A 116 8.06 -5.99 -4.63
N ILE A 117 7.07 -5.53 -3.87
CA ILE A 117 6.02 -6.35 -3.28
C ILE A 117 4.89 -6.43 -4.30
N VAL A 118 4.66 -7.59 -4.91
CA VAL A 118 3.56 -7.78 -5.85
C VAL A 118 2.34 -8.26 -5.09
N LEU A 119 1.17 -7.67 -5.37
CA LEU A 119 -0.07 -8.05 -4.70
C LEU A 119 -0.81 -9.15 -5.47
N LYS A 120 -1.55 -9.99 -4.77
CA LYS A 120 -2.47 -10.94 -5.41
C LYS A 120 -3.48 -10.16 -6.25
N PRO A 121 -3.82 -10.61 -7.48
CA PRO A 121 -4.84 -9.97 -8.28
C PRO A 121 -6.16 -9.80 -7.49
N LYS A 122 -6.82 -8.65 -7.65
CA LYS A 122 -8.10 -8.30 -6.97
C LYS A 122 -8.05 -8.25 -5.43
N SER A 123 -6.88 -8.43 -4.81
CA SER A 123 -6.72 -8.38 -3.35
C SER A 123 -6.57 -6.96 -2.80
N LEU A 124 -6.17 -5.99 -3.63
CA LEU A 124 -6.05 -4.60 -3.22
C LEU A 124 -7.43 -4.02 -2.90
N LYS A 125 -7.57 -3.46 -1.70
CA LYS A 125 -8.79 -2.83 -1.18
C LYS A 125 -8.47 -1.45 -0.62
N ARG A 126 -9.44 -0.54 -0.71
CA ARG A 126 -9.43 0.73 0.01
C ARG A 126 -10.17 0.55 1.33
N LEU A 127 -9.60 1.05 2.42
CA LEU A 127 -10.26 1.05 3.72
C LEU A 127 -11.26 2.21 3.77
N LYS A 128 -12.55 1.89 4.01
CA LYS A 128 -13.63 2.87 4.22
C LYS A 128 -13.24 3.86 5.33
N GLU A 129 -12.79 3.29 6.45
CA GLU A 129 -12.23 4.01 7.59
C GLU A 129 -10.76 3.62 7.75
N GLY A 130 -9.89 4.39 7.12
CA GLY A 130 -8.45 4.22 7.25
C GLY A 130 -7.96 4.44 8.68
N ILE A 131 -6.81 3.87 9.03
CA ILE A 131 -6.21 4.00 10.38
C ILE A 131 -5.48 5.35 10.45
N PRO A 132 -5.98 6.34 11.23
CA PRO A 132 -5.40 7.68 11.26
C PRO A 132 -4.04 7.70 11.97
N LYS A 133 -3.23 8.72 11.63
CA LYS A 133 -2.03 9.03 12.40
C LYS A 133 -2.36 9.19 13.87
N GLY A 134 -1.61 8.54 14.76
CA GLY A 134 -1.78 8.73 16.19
C GLY A 134 -1.25 10.10 16.69
N PRO A 135 -1.43 10.38 17.99
CA PRO A 135 -1.10 11.66 18.59
C PRO A 135 0.41 11.93 18.63
N LEU A 136 1.27 10.91 18.51
CA LEU A 136 2.72 11.12 18.46
C LEU A 136 3.06 12.02 17.26
N LYS A 137 3.84 13.09 17.51
CA LYS A 137 4.16 14.11 16.50
C LYS A 137 4.89 13.55 15.28
N LYS A 138 5.58 12.40 15.41
CA LYS A 138 6.36 11.80 14.33
C LYS A 138 5.46 11.02 13.36
N LEU A 139 5.49 11.41 12.09
CA LEU A 139 4.87 10.63 11.01
C LEU A 139 5.50 9.22 10.95
N PRO A 140 4.74 8.18 10.59
CA PRO A 140 5.32 6.88 10.23
C PRO A 140 6.33 7.06 9.09
N GLN A 141 7.62 7.04 9.43
CA GLN A 141 8.70 7.10 8.44
C GLN A 141 9.11 5.69 8.04
N GLY A 142 9.32 5.51 6.73
CA GLY A 142 9.81 4.25 6.18
C GLY A 142 8.80 3.11 6.25
N MET A 143 9.33 1.90 6.20
CA MET A 143 8.58 0.65 6.25
C MET A 143 8.49 0.17 7.70
N ARG A 144 7.30 -0.26 8.14
CA ARG A 144 7.07 -0.85 9.46
C ARG A 144 6.43 -2.21 9.33
N TYR A 145 6.56 -3.03 10.37
CA TYR A 145 5.89 -4.32 10.45
C TYR A 145 4.97 -4.37 11.66
N THR A 146 3.82 -5.02 11.49
CA THR A 146 2.87 -5.33 12.56
C THR A 146 2.23 -6.70 12.31
N THR A 147 1.42 -7.17 13.26
CA THR A 147 0.59 -8.37 13.05
C THR A 147 -0.75 -7.97 12.46
N PHE A 148 -1.35 -8.88 11.71
CA PHE A 148 -2.68 -8.69 11.13
C PHE A 148 -3.73 -8.42 12.22
N THR A 149 -3.68 -9.19 13.32
CA THR A 149 -4.52 -8.96 14.50
C THR A 149 -4.40 -7.52 15.05
N LYS A 150 -3.17 -6.99 15.18
CA LYS A 150 -2.97 -5.59 15.63
C LYS A 150 -3.50 -4.59 14.61
N PHE A 151 -3.26 -4.83 13.32
CA PHE A 151 -3.73 -3.97 12.23
C PHE A 151 -5.25 -3.81 12.20
N VAL A 152 -5.99 -4.93 12.25
CA VAL A 152 -7.46 -4.91 12.16
C VAL A 152 -8.07 -4.15 13.34
N ASN A 153 -7.50 -4.28 14.54
CA ASN A 153 -8.01 -3.66 15.76
C ASN A 153 -7.43 -2.26 16.06
N ALA A 154 -6.49 -1.76 15.26
CA ALA A 154 -5.78 -0.51 15.51
C ALA A 154 -6.72 0.70 15.54
N ARG A 155 -6.58 1.60 16.52
CA ARG A 155 -7.30 2.88 16.52
C ARG A 155 -6.52 3.97 15.80
N THR A 156 -5.19 3.91 15.89
CA THR A 156 -4.24 4.85 15.29
C THR A 156 -3.01 4.09 14.79
N THR A 157 -2.06 4.80 14.17
CA THR A 157 -0.77 4.24 13.74
C THR A 157 0.26 4.05 14.85
N ASP A 158 -0.06 4.45 16.07
CA ASP A 158 0.84 4.44 17.23
C ASP A 158 0.59 3.21 18.10
#